data_AF-A0A5E6RGC5-F1
#
_entry.id   AF-A0A5E6RGC5-F1
#
_cell.length_a   1.000
_cell.length_b   1.000
_cell.length_c   1.000
_cell.angle_alpha   90.00
_cell.angle_beta   90.00
_cell.angle_gamma   90.00
#
_symmetry.space_group_name_H-M   'P 1'
#
loop_
_entity.id
_entity.type
_entity.pdbx_description
1 polymer ?
#
loop_
_entity_poly.entity_id
_entity_poly.type
_entity_poly.pdbx_seq_one_letter_code
_entity_poly.pdbx_strand_id
1 'polypeptide(L)' 'MADDLSKRGPQDRNRVNTSEAWELSFWSTKFGVTKDQLIAAVKAVGPMADDVRKKLGK' A
#
# COMPACT_ATOMS: atom_id res chain seq x y z
N MET A 1 14.79 -22.89 1.58
CA MET A 1 13.51 -22.21 1.80
C MET A 1 13.36 -21.16 0.71
N ALA A 2 12.61 -21.49 -0.34
CA ALA A 2 12.26 -20.55 -1.41
C ALA A 2 10.78 -20.25 -1.20
N ASP A 3 10.48 -19.03 -0.75
CA ASP A 3 9.11 -18.54 -0.67
C ASP A 3 8.56 -18.56 -2.10
N ASP A 4 7.57 -19.42 -2.34
CA ASP A 4 6.88 -19.52 -3.62
C ASP A 4 5.99 -18.27 -3.78
N LEU A 5 6.65 -17.14 -4.08
CA LEU A 5 6.05 -15.81 -4.29
C LEU A 5 5.05 -15.77 -5.46
N SER A 6 4.84 -16.90 -6.15
CA SER A 6 3.91 -17.05 -7.28
C SER A 6 2.44 -17.21 -6.85
N LYS A 7 2.16 -17.44 -5.56
CA LYS A 7 0.78 -17.57 -5.04
C LYS A 7 0.28 -16.37 -4.22
N ARG A 8 0.99 -15.23 -4.24
CA ARG A 8 0.36 -13.96 -3.85
C ARG A 8 -0.52 -13.54 -5.02
N GLY A 9 -1.80 -13.89 -4.95
CA GLY A 9 -2.76 -13.62 -6.02
C GLY A 9 -2.72 -12.14 -6.46
N PRO A 10 -3.23 -11.82 -7.65
CA PRO A 10 -3.24 -10.45 -8.18
C PRO A 10 -3.88 -9.43 -7.22
N GLN A 11 -4.69 -9.90 -6.28
CA GLN A 11 -5.41 -9.11 -5.29
C GLN A 11 -4.52 -8.57 -4.16
N ASP A 12 -3.43 -9.27 -3.78
CA ASP A 12 -2.54 -8.83 -2.69
C ASP A 12 -1.46 -7.85 -3.16
N ARG A 13 -1.16 -7.80 -4.47
CA ARG A 13 -0.20 -6.83 -5.03
C ARG A 13 -0.63 -5.37 -4.90
N ASN A 14 -1.94 -5.14 -4.69
CA ASN A 14 -2.53 -3.82 -4.58
C ASN A 14 -2.93 -3.46 -3.15
N ARG A 15 -2.44 -4.17 -2.12
CA ARG A 15 -2.62 -3.74 -0.73
C ARG A 15 -1.38 -3.03 -0.20
N VAL A 16 -1.63 -2.00 0.60
CA VAL A 16 -0.64 -1.25 1.38
C VAL A 16 -0.61 -1.84 2.77
N ASN A 17 0.44 -2.60 3.08
CA ASN A 17 0.67 -3.11 4.41
C ASN A 17 1.35 -2.05 5.28
N THR A 18 0.58 -1.44 6.19
CA THR A 18 1.12 -0.43 7.12
C THR A 18 1.99 -1.04 8.23
N SER A 19 1.95 -2.37 8.40
CA SER A 19 2.80 -3.08 9.36
C SER A 19 4.26 -3.18 8.89
N GLU A 20 4.50 -3.05 7.58
CA GLU A 20 5.81 -3.17 6.98
C GLU A 20 6.36 -1.78 6.59
N ALA A 21 7.41 -1.34 7.29
CA ALA A 21 7.96 0.00 7.10
C ALA A 21 8.54 0.22 5.69
N TRP A 22 9.02 -0.84 5.03
CA TRP A 22 9.54 -0.79 3.67
C TRP A 22 8.40 -0.61 2.64
N GLU A 23 7.24 -1.22 2.88
CA GLU A 23 6.04 -1.06 2.06
C GLU A 23 5.49 0.37 2.16
N LEU A 24 5.43 0.92 3.38
CA LEU A 24 5.06 2.31 3.58
C LEU A 24 5.97 3.26 2.80
N SER A 25 7.29 3.05 2.85
CA SER A 25 8.24 3.84 2.05
C SER A 25 7.99 3.68 0.56
N PHE A 26 7.79 2.45 0.07
CA PHE A 26 7.55 2.18 -1.35
C PHE A 26 6.29 2.88 -1.86
N TRP A 27 5.16 2.72 -1.16
CA TRP A 27 3.89 3.33 -1.52
C TRP A 27 3.90 4.85 -1.33
N SER A 28 4.58 5.36 -0.30
CA SER A 28 4.78 6.80 -0.11
C SER A 28 5.49 7.42 -1.31
N THR A 29 6.57 6.80 -1.78
CA THR A 29 7.29 7.24 -2.99
C THR A 29 6.43 7.09 -4.24
N LYS A 30 5.69 5.98 -4.38
CA LYS A 30 4.85 5.71 -5.55
C LYS A 30 3.69 6.69 -5.69
N PHE A 31 3.07 7.08 -4.59
CA PHE A 31 2.01 8.10 -4.58
C PHE A 31 2.53 9.53 -4.44
N GLY A 32 3.82 9.70 -4.09
CA GLY A 32 4.41 10.99 -3.81
C GLY A 32 3.81 11.66 -2.58
N VAL A 33 3.48 10.87 -1.55
CA VAL A 33 2.89 11.33 -0.28
C VAL A 33 3.78 10.94 0.89
N THR A 34 3.54 11.51 2.07
CA THR A 34 4.26 11.10 3.28
C THR A 34 3.68 9.80 3.84
N LYS A 35 4.48 9.08 4.63
CA LYS A 35 4.03 7.85 5.33
C LYS A 35 2.80 8.10 6.18
N ASP A 36 2.73 9.26 6.81
CA ASP A 36 1.61 9.65 7.67
C ASP A 36 0.32 9.85 6.84
N GLN A 37 0.41 10.55 5.71
CA GLN A 37 -0.70 10.68 4.77
C GLN A 37 -1.15 9.33 4.21
N LEU A 38 -0.20 8.44 3.90
CA LEU A 38 -0.49 7.10 3.44
C LEU A 38 -1.25 6.30 4.51
N ILE A 39 -0.80 6.33 5.77
CA ILE A 39 -1.46 5.65 6.89
C ILE A 39 -2.85 6.23 7.13
N ALA A 40 -3.00 7.56 7.09
CA ALA A 40 -4.29 8.22 7.25
C ALA A 40 -5.26 7.84 6.13
N ALA A 41 -4.79 7.81 4.87
CA ALA A 41 -5.58 7.36 3.74
C ALA A 41 -5.98 5.89 3.91
N VAL A 42 -5.03 5.00 4.24
CA VAL A 42 -5.29 3.58 4.49
C VAL A 42 -6.31 3.37 5.61
N LYS A 43 -6.24 4.16 6.69
CA LYS A 43 -7.25 4.10 7.77
C LYS A 43 -8.63 4.57 7.31
N ALA A 44 -8.69 5.51 6.37
CA ALA A 44 -9.95 6.09 5.89
C ALA A 44 -10.67 5.22 4.86
N VAL A 45 -9.93 4.58 3.94
CA VAL A 45 -10.51 3.82 2.82
C VAL A 45 -10.15 2.34 2.80
N GLY A 46 -9.32 1.90 3.74
CA GLY A 46 -8.79 0.54 3.83
C GLY A 46 -7.40 0.40 3.22
N PRO A 47 -6.76 -0.77 3.39
CA PRO A 47 -5.41 -1.04 2.90
C PRO A 47 -5.32 -1.14 1.36
N MET A 48 -6.39 -0.85 0.62
CA MET A 48 -6.37 -0.98 -0.83
C MET A 48 -5.66 0.21 -1.46
N ALA A 49 -4.58 -0.03 -2.19
CA ALA A 49 -3.79 0.99 -2.88
C ALA A 49 -4.62 1.80 -3.89
N ASP A 50 -5.61 1.16 -4.53
CA ASP A 50 -6.52 1.83 -5.48
C ASP A 50 -7.42 2.86 -4.78
N ASP A 51 -8.01 2.49 -3.65
CA ASP A 51 -8.83 3.40 -2.85
C ASP A 51 -7.98 4.50 -2.22
N VAL A 52 -6.80 4.17 -1.71
CA VAL A 52 -5.83 5.15 -1.17
C VAL A 52 -5.44 6.15 -2.24
N ARG A 53 -5.15 5.67 -3.46
CA ARG A 53 -4.85 6.52 -4.61
C ARG A 53 -6.02 7.45 -4.94
N LYS A 54 -7.24 6.92 -5.03
CA LYS A 54 -8.47 7.71 -5.25
C LYS A 54 -8.66 8.75 -4.15
N LYS A 55 -8.42 8.39 -2.89
CA LYS A 55 -8.53 9.29 -1.73
C LYS A 55 -7.51 10.42 -1.78
N LEU A 56 -6.31 10.13 -2.23
CA LEU A 56 -5.22 11.09 -2.38
C LEU A 56 -5.31 11.90 -3.70
N GLY A 57 -6.19 11.51 -4.63
CA GLY A 57 -6.39 12.21 -5.91
C GLY A 57 -5.20 12.12 -6.85
N LYS A 58 -4.43 11.01 -6.80
CA LYS A 58 -3.23 10.76 -7.62
C LYS A 58 -3.48 9.71 -8.70
#